data_AF-A0A2V4VBA9-F1
#
_entry.id   AF-A0A2V4VBA9-F1
#
_cell.length_a   1.000
_cell.length_b   1.000
_cell.length_c   1.000
_cell.angle_alpha   90.00
_cell.angle_beta   90.00
_cell.angle_gamma   90.00
#
_symmetry.space_group_name_H-M   'P 1'
#
loop_
_entity.id
_entity.type
_entity.pdbx_description
1 polymer ?
#
loop_
_entity_poly.entity_id
_entity_poly.type
_entity_poly.pdbx_seq_one_letter_code
_entity_poly.pdbx_strand_id
1 'polypeptide(L)'
;MSMNFVFDLALGGAEKRLCHKYWSYVSPSDYIAHLELLCYDHHTEIDALFATLAKCQVYLDDIHCEYCGRPYQLDVPADVPYARRLDFWFCDGCISFSGGQLVLGR
;
A
#
# COMPACT_ATOMS: atom_id res chain seq x y z
N MET A 1 2.98 4.64 13.20
CA MET A 1 1.97 4.64 12.12
C MET A 1 1.37 3.25 12.09
N SER A 2 0.06 3.09 12.31
CA SER A 2 -0.57 1.76 12.22
C SER A 2 -0.81 1.44 10.75
N MET A 3 0.15 0.75 10.15
CA MET A 3 0.00 0.10 8.86
C MET A 3 -0.14 -1.40 9.12
N ASN A 4 -1.10 -2.04 8.48
CA ASN A 4 -1.27 -3.47 8.52
C ASN A 4 -0.69 -4.11 7.26
N PHE A 5 0.11 -5.16 7.45
CA PHE A 5 0.78 -5.88 6.37
C PHE A 5 0.09 -7.23 6.15
N VAL A 6 -0.27 -7.50 4.91
CA VAL A 6 -0.72 -8.81 4.44
C VAL A 6 0.33 -9.35 3.49
N PHE A 7 1.00 -10.43 3.89
CA PHE A 7 2.07 -11.05 3.14
C PHE A 7 1.61 -12.32 2.43
N ASP A 8 2.07 -12.52 1.21
CA ASP A 8 1.97 -13.83 0.56
C ASP A 8 2.72 -14.90 1.37
N LEU A 9 2.18 -16.12 1.41
CA LEU A 9 2.73 -17.24 2.17
C LEU A 9 4.11 -17.68 1.66
N ALA A 10 4.42 -17.42 0.39
CA ALA A 10 5.71 -17.73 -0.23
C ALA A 10 6.83 -16.79 0.21
N LEU A 11 6.53 -15.68 0.90
CA LEU A 11 7.54 -14.75 1.38
C LEU A 11 8.22 -15.28 2.65
N GLY A 12 9.55 -15.38 2.60
CA GLY A 12 10.40 -15.66 3.73
C GLY A 12 10.58 -14.47 4.67
N GLY A 13 11.39 -14.67 5.71
CA GLY A 13 11.65 -13.64 6.72
C GLY A 13 12.48 -12.45 6.19
N ALA A 14 13.33 -12.66 5.19
CA ALA A 14 14.16 -11.61 4.61
C ALA A 14 13.33 -10.66 3.75
N GLU A 15 12.43 -11.22 2.95
CA GLU A 15 11.52 -10.51 2.06
C GLU A 15 10.50 -9.68 2.85
N LYS A 16 9.95 -10.26 3.94
CA LYS A 16 9.06 -9.52 4.86
C LYS A 16 9.78 -8.31 5.48
N ARG A 17 11.04 -8.45 5.88
CA ARG A 17 11.85 -7.33 6.39
C ARG A 17 12.11 -6.27 5.33
N LEU A 18 12.38 -6.67 4.08
CA LEU A 18 12.52 -5.77 2.95
C LEU A 18 11.24 -4.96 2.72
N CYS A 19 10.07 -5.60 2.76
CA CYS A 19 8.80 -4.90 2.67
C CYS A 19 8.64 -3.88 3.80
N HIS A 20 8.91 -4.24 5.06
CA HIS A 20 8.85 -3.28 6.16
C HIS A 20 9.78 -2.06 5.98
N LYS A 21 11.02 -2.27 5.51
CA LYS A 21 11.94 -1.16 5.21
C LYS A 21 11.45 -0.28 4.05
N TYR A 22 10.87 -0.88 3.02
CA TYR A 22 10.29 -0.13 1.91
C TYR A 22 9.19 0.82 2.41
N TRP A 23 8.28 0.31 3.26
CA TRP A 23 7.17 1.07 3.82
C TRP A 23 7.55 2.03 4.96
N SER A 24 8.78 1.98 5.47
CA SER A 24 9.29 2.95 6.46
C SER A 24 9.77 4.26 5.84
N TYR A 25 9.58 4.46 4.52
CA TYR A 25 9.91 5.70 3.83
C TYR A 25 9.08 6.86 4.39
N VAL A 26 9.77 7.87 4.94
CA VAL A 26 9.14 9.04 5.58
C VAL A 26 9.59 10.37 4.97
N SER A 27 10.59 10.36 4.07
CA SER A 27 11.13 11.57 3.47
C SER A 27 10.28 12.04 2.27
N PRO A 28 10.02 13.33 2.08
CA PRO A 28 9.37 13.83 0.86
C PRO A 28 10.34 13.93 -0.32
N SER A 29 11.65 13.79 -0.09
CA SER A 29 12.67 13.89 -1.13
C SER A 29 13.47 12.61 -1.26
N ASP A 30 13.57 12.17 -2.51
CA ASP A 30 14.43 11.09 -3.02
C ASP A 30 13.92 9.65 -2.83
N TYR A 31 12.70 9.40 -3.34
CA TYR A 31 12.13 8.05 -3.45
C TYR A 31 13.02 7.11 -4.27
N ILE A 32 13.71 7.63 -5.29
CA ILE A 32 14.62 6.84 -6.12
C ILE A 32 15.84 6.40 -5.29
N ALA A 33 16.50 7.32 -4.56
CA ALA A 33 17.59 6.92 -3.67
C ALA A 33 17.15 5.93 -2.59
N HIS A 34 15.91 6.03 -2.08
CA HIS A 34 15.37 5.02 -1.16
C HIS A 34 15.30 3.63 -1.81
N LEU A 35 14.83 3.53 -3.05
CA LEU A 35 14.83 2.27 -3.79
C LEU A 35 16.26 1.74 -4.03
N GLU A 36 17.19 2.60 -4.42
CA GLU A 36 18.59 2.23 -4.65
C GLU A 36 19.25 1.71 -3.37
N LEU A 37 19.01 2.36 -2.22
CA LEU A 37 19.50 1.91 -0.93
C LEU A 37 18.92 0.55 -0.52
N LEU A 38 17.63 0.30 -0.77
CA LEU A 38 17.03 -1.00 -0.49
C LEU A 38 17.64 -2.10 -1.35
N CYS A 39 17.85 -1.83 -2.65
CA CYS A 39 18.51 -2.75 -3.56
C CYS A 39 19.93 -3.09 -3.08
N TYR A 40 20.69 -2.06 -2.68
CA TYR A 40 22.04 -2.23 -2.13
C TYR A 40 22.05 -3.05 -0.83
N ASP A 41 21.25 -2.67 0.16
CA ASP A 41 21.17 -3.34 1.47
C ASP A 41 20.79 -4.82 1.35
N HIS A 42 19.85 -5.12 0.46
CA HIS A 42 19.30 -6.47 0.31
C HIS A 42 19.96 -7.28 -0.82
N HIS A 43 21.01 -6.74 -1.45
CA HIS A 43 21.72 -7.38 -2.56
C HIS A 43 20.74 -7.85 -3.65
N THR A 44 19.78 -7.00 -4.01
CA THR A 44 18.72 -7.31 -4.96
C THR A 44 18.70 -6.30 -6.09
N GLU A 45 18.18 -6.71 -7.24
CA GLU A 45 17.94 -5.83 -8.39
C GLU A 45 16.55 -5.21 -8.30
N ILE A 46 16.35 -4.10 -9.01
CA ILE A 46 15.10 -3.33 -8.91
C ILE A 46 13.86 -4.12 -9.36
N ASP A 47 14.00 -4.99 -10.36
CA ASP A 47 12.90 -5.84 -10.83
C ASP A 47 12.53 -6.90 -9.77
N ALA A 48 13.54 -7.49 -9.13
CA ALA A 48 13.34 -8.46 -8.05
C ALA A 48 12.76 -7.79 -6.79
N LEU A 49 13.15 -6.55 -6.50
CA LEU A 49 12.55 -5.72 -5.46
C LEU A 49 11.06 -5.55 -5.72
N PHE A 50 10.65 -5.06 -6.90
CA PHE A 50 9.23 -4.86 -7.21
C PHE A 50 8.44 -6.17 -7.26
N ALA A 51 9.01 -7.27 -7.76
CA ALA A 51 8.37 -8.59 -7.73
C ALA A 51 8.13 -9.08 -6.28
N THR A 52 9.01 -8.70 -5.35
CA THR A 52 8.85 -8.98 -3.92
C THR A 52 7.78 -8.07 -3.30
N LEU A 53 7.82 -6.77 -3.59
CA LEU A 53 6.86 -5.79 -3.08
C LEU A 53 5.42 -6.08 -3.55
N ALA A 54 5.24 -6.58 -4.77
CA ALA A 54 3.93 -6.98 -5.30
C ALA A 54 3.24 -8.09 -4.47
N LYS A 55 4.00 -8.82 -3.65
CA LYS A 55 3.52 -9.87 -2.74
C LYS A 55 3.28 -9.36 -1.31
N CYS A 56 3.46 -8.06 -1.07
CA CYS A 56 3.29 -7.39 0.20
C CYS A 56 2.20 -6.32 0.09
N GLN A 57 0.99 -6.66 0.50
CA GLN A 57 -0.12 -5.70 0.55
C GLN A 57 -0.08 -4.93 1.86
N VAL A 58 -0.30 -3.62 1.80
CA VAL A 58 -0.30 -2.76 2.98
C VAL A 58 -1.57 -1.93 3.03
N TYR A 59 -2.14 -1.85 4.24
CA TYR A 59 -3.37 -1.14 4.51
C TYR A 59 -3.18 -0.09 5.60
N LEU A 60 -3.87 1.03 5.49
CA LEU A 60 -4.03 2.01 6.56
C LEU A 60 -5.28 1.67 7.37
N ASP A 61 -5.08 1.41 8.66
CA ASP A 61 -6.18 1.09 9.58
C ASP A 61 -6.95 2.32 10.05
N ASP A 62 -6.41 3.51 9.82
CA ASP A 62 -7.03 4.78 10.19
C ASP A 62 -7.93 5.35 9.10
N ILE A 63 -7.90 4.78 7.89
CA ILE A 63 -8.65 5.26 6.73
C ILE A 63 -9.50 4.13 6.18
N HIS A 64 -10.80 4.36 6.10
CA HIS A 64 -11.76 3.38 5.61
C HIS A 64 -12.66 3.98 4.54
N CYS A 65 -13.16 3.11 3.66
CA CYS A 65 -14.14 3.49 2.66
C CYS A 65 -15.44 3.88 3.37
N GLU A 66 -15.94 5.08 3.11
CA GLU A 66 -17.17 5.61 3.71
C GLU A 66 -18.40 4.72 3.48
N TYR A 67 -18.43 3.99 2.36
CA TYR A 67 -19.57 3.16 2.00
C TYR A 67 -19.50 1.73 2.56
N CYS A 68 -18.35 1.05 2.42
CA CYS A 68 -18.23 -0.37 2.77
C CYS A 68 -17.29 -0.67 3.95
N GLY A 69 -16.64 0.35 4.51
CA GLY A 69 -15.73 0.20 5.65
C GLY A 69 -14.42 -0.54 5.35
N ARG A 70 -14.11 -0.86 4.08
CA ARG A 70 -12.82 -1.47 3.73
C ARG A 70 -11.66 -0.54 4.06
N PRO A 71 -10.54 -1.02 4.60
CA PRO A 71 -9.38 -0.18 4.87
C PRO A 71 -8.71 0.29 3.56
N TYR A 72 -8.03 1.43 3.61
CA TYR A 72 -7.32 2.00 2.47
C TYR A 72 -6.10 1.15 2.12
N GLN A 73 -6.07 0.63 0.89
CA GLN A 73 -4.90 -0.10 0.37
C GLN A 73 -3.88 0.90 -0.18
N LEU A 74 -2.63 0.76 0.25
CA LEU A 74 -1.52 1.57 -0.24
C LEU A 74 -0.80 0.86 -1.39
N ASP A 75 -0.51 1.62 -2.45
CA ASP A 75 0.30 1.14 -3.57
C ASP A 75 1.76 1.60 -3.45
N VAL A 76 2.00 2.86 -3.06
CA VAL A 76 3.34 3.37 -2.75
C VAL A 76 3.41 4.13 -1.41
N PRO A 77 4.57 4.12 -0.71
CA PRO A 77 4.74 4.85 0.55
C PRO A 77 4.50 6.35 0.44
N ALA A 78 4.76 6.93 -0.74
CA ALA A 78 4.53 8.34 -1.03
C ALA A 78 3.05 8.75 -0.93
N ASP A 79 2.12 7.79 -1.02
CA ASP A 79 0.68 8.06 -0.95
C ASP A 79 0.19 8.24 0.49
N VAL A 80 0.94 7.80 1.49
CA VAL A 80 0.48 7.82 2.90
C VAL A 80 0.10 9.23 3.37
N PRO A 81 0.92 10.29 3.14
CA PRO A 81 0.54 11.65 3.52
C PRO A 81 -0.61 12.20 2.70
N TYR A 82 -0.83 11.71 1.48
CA TYR A 82 -1.94 12.10 0.63
C TYR A 82 -3.24 11.48 1.13
N ALA A 83 -3.25 10.15 1.33
CA ALA A 83 -4.41 9.40 1.83
C ALA A 83 -4.92 9.99 3.14
N ARG A 84 -4.03 10.33 4.08
CA ARG A 84 -4.39 10.93 5.38
C ARG A 84 -4.92 12.36 5.32
N ARG A 85 -4.78 13.06 4.19
CA ARG A 85 -5.38 14.39 4.00
C ARG A 85 -6.79 14.30 3.42
N LEU A 86 -7.23 13.12 2.99
CA LEU A 86 -8.58 12.94 2.48
C LEU A 86 -9.56 13.00 3.64
N ASP A 87 -10.51 13.93 3.57
CA ASP A 87 -11.63 14.00 4.53
C ASP A 87 -12.60 12.82 4.37
N PHE A 88 -12.68 12.27 3.15
CA PHE A 88 -13.51 11.12 2.79
C PHE A 88 -12.86 10.33 1.65
N TRP A 89 -13.00 9.01 1.68
CA TRP A 89 -12.49 8.13 0.63
C TRP A 89 -13.50 7.02 0.30
N PHE A 90 -13.58 6.68 -0.99
CA PHE A 90 -14.35 5.55 -1.49
C PHE A 90 -13.40 4.59 -2.20
N CYS A 91 -13.50 3.29 -1.90
CA CYS A 91 -12.70 2.29 -2.59
C CYS A 91 -13.16 2.12 -4.05
N ASP A 92 -12.26 1.67 -4.91
CA ASP A 92 -12.52 1.47 -6.34
C ASP A 92 -13.72 0.57 -6.62
N GLY A 93 -13.95 -0.42 -5.75
CA GLY A 93 -15.15 -1.24 -5.80
C GLY A 93 -16.41 -0.39 -5.71
N CYS A 94 -16.53 0.43 -4.66
CA CYS A 94 -17.67 1.32 -4.45
C CYS A 94 -17.81 2.40 -5.52
N ILE A 95 -16.70 2.97 -5.99
CA ILE A 95 -16.71 3.94 -7.10
C ILE A 95 -17.26 3.30 -8.38
N SER A 96 -16.79 2.09 -8.70
CA SER A 96 -17.27 1.34 -9.87
C SER A 96 -18.75 0.98 -9.78
N PHE A 97 -19.24 0.67 -8.58
CA PHE A 97 -20.68 0.48 -8.31
C PHE A 97 -21.50 1.78 -8.41
N SER A 98 -20.87 2.95 -8.23
CA SER A 98 -21.54 4.26 -8.34
C SER A 98 -21.79 4.66 -9.80
N GLY A 99 -20.94 4.19 -10.73
CA GLY A 99 -21.08 4.42 -12.18
C GLY A 99 -22.03 3.44 -12.88
N GLY A 100 -22.44 2.36 -12.21
CA GLY A 100 -23.38 1.36 -12.71
C GLY A 100 -24.55 1.22 -11.75
N GLN A 101 -25.65 1.92 -12.06
CA GLN A 101 -26.98 1.85 -11.45
C GLN A 101 -27.24 0.58 -10.62
N LEU A 102 -27.02 0.63 -9.30
CA LEU A 102 -27.56 -0.33 -8.36
C LEU A 102 -28.95 0.17 -7.92
N VAL A 103 -29.99 -0.45 -8.47
CA VAL A 103 -31.35 -0.37 -7.91
C VAL A 103 -31.33 -1.14 -6.59
N LEU A 104 -31.14 -0.46 -5.48
CA LEU A 104 -31.41 -1.02 -4.15
C LEU A 104 -32.93 -1.04 -3.96
N GLY A 105 -33.54 -2.17 -4.30
CA GLY A 105 -34.88 -2.50 -3.84
C GLY A 105 -34.85 -2.79 -2.34
N ARG A 106 -35.55 -1.99 -1.56
CA ARG A 106 -36.20 -2.41 -0.33
C ARG A 106 -37.59 -1.81 -0.27
#